data_AF-A0A166YW12-F1
#
_entry.id   AF-A0A166YW12-F1
#
_cell.length_a   1.000
_cell.length_b   1.000
_cell.length_c   1.000
_cell.angle_alpha   90.00
_cell.angle_beta   90.00
_cell.angle_gamma   90.00
#
_symmetry.space_group_name_H-M   'P 1'
#
loop_
_entity.id
_entity.type
_entity.pdbx_description
1 polymer ?
#
loop_
_entity_poly.entity_id
_entity_poly.type
_entity_poly.pdbx_seq_one_letter_code
_entity_poly.pdbx_strand_id
1 'polypeptide(L)' 'MFLGLPWGYWLGFALVLWLLFDLVRGVAHLWHPYERQSQPGMYWLTMIVWALVAASCFVYPHWPIAY' A
#
# COMPACT_ATOMS: atom_id res chain seq x y z
N MET A 1 -23.88 10.47 -0.14
CA MET A 1 -23.24 10.07 -1.42
C MET A 1 -21.73 9.87 -1.21
N PHE A 2 -21.31 8.93 -0.35
CA PHE A 2 -19.90 8.56 -0.19
C PHE A 2 -19.38 7.63 -1.33
N LEU A 3 -20.28 7.16 -2.21
CA LEU A 3 -20.01 6.16 -3.24
C LEU A 3 -19.63 6.75 -4.62
N GLY A 4 -19.39 8.07 -4.72
CA GLY A 4 -19.04 8.73 -5.98
C GLY A 4 -17.54 8.71 -6.33
N LEU A 5 -16.69 8.23 -5.42
CA LEU A 5 -15.24 8.17 -5.64
C LEU A 5 -14.87 6.88 -6.38
N PRO A 6 -14.00 6.95 -7.40
CA PRO A 6 -13.46 5.76 -8.06
C PRO A 6 -12.91 4.74 -7.07
N TRP A 7 -13.12 3.45 -7.37
CA TRP A 7 -12.69 2.35 -6.50
C TRP A 7 -11.20 2.40 -6.14
N GLY A 8 -10.35 2.93 -7.03
CA GLY A 8 -8.94 3.15 -6.77
C GLY A 8 -8.66 3.96 -5.50
N TYR A 9 -9.48 4.96 -5.17
CA TYR A 9 -9.27 5.73 -3.94
C TYR A 9 -9.53 4.92 -2.66
N TRP A 10 -10.53 4.04 -2.68
CA TRP A 10 -10.82 3.16 -1.54
C TRP A 10 -9.70 2.12 -1.36
N LEU A 11 -9.21 1.55 -2.46
CA LEU A 11 -8.06 0.65 -2.44
C LEU A 11 -6.80 1.36 -1.94
N GLY A 12 -6.50 2.55 -2.45
CA GLY A 12 -5.37 3.36 -2.02
C GLY A 12 -5.45 3.68 -0.52
N PHE A 13 -6.62 4.04 -0.02
CA PHE A 13 -6.83 4.28 1.41
C PHE A 13 -6.57 3.03 2.27
N ALA A 14 -7.08 1.87 1.85
CA ALA A 14 -6.83 0.61 2.53
C ALA A 14 -5.33 0.24 2.54
N LEU A 15 -4.63 0.47 1.43
CA LEU A 15 -3.18 0.24 1.32
C LEU A 15 -2.37 1.19 2.20
N VAL A 16 -2.77 2.46 2.33
CA VAL A 16 -2.14 3.39 3.26
C VAL A 16 -2.32 2.94 4.71
N LEU A 17 -3.53 2.52 5.10
CA LEU A 17 -3.77 1.97 6.43
C LEU A 17 -2.93 0.72 6.70
N TRP A 18 -2.82 -0.17 5.71
CA TRP A 18 -1.94 -1.33 5.78
C TRP A 18 -0.49 -0.90 6.01
N LEU A 19 0.04 0.04 5.22
CA LEU A 19 1.40 0.53 5.37
C LEU A 19 1.67 1.13 6.75
N LEU A 20 0.75 1.92 7.29
CA LEU A 20 0.87 2.47 8.64
C LEU A 20 0.92 1.35 9.68
N PHE A 21 0.14 0.30 9.48
CA PHE A 21 0.14 -0.86 10.37
C PHE A 21 1.46 -1.66 10.30
N ASP A 22 2.00 -1.89 9.11
CA ASP A 22 3.32 -2.52 8.90
C ASP A 22 4.46 -1.63 9.45
N LEU A 23 4.28 -0.30 9.43
CA LEU A 23 5.20 0.65 10.05
C LEU A 23 5.22 0.53 11.57
N VAL A 24 4.04 0.42 12.21
CA VAL A 24 3.90 0.24 13.66
C VAL A 24 4.42 -1.12 14.12
N ARG A 25 4.13 -2.19 13.37
CA ARG A 25 4.64 -3.54 13.65
C ARG A 25 6.13 -3.69 13.41
N GLY A 26 6.70 -2.87 12.52
CA GLY A 26 8.10 -2.99 12.10
C GLY A 26 8.37 -4.21 11.21
N VAL A 27 7.31 -4.79 10.62
CA VAL A 27 7.39 -5.95 9.73
C VAL A 27 6.56 -5.64 8.49
N ALA A 28 7.14 -5.85 7.30
CA ALA A 28 6.47 -5.62 6.03
C ALA A 28 6.41 -6.93 5.23
N HIS A 29 5.27 -7.20 4.59
CA HIS A 29 5.05 -8.45 3.84
C HIS A 29 5.02 -8.17 2.33
N LEU A 30 5.87 -8.85 1.57
CA LEU A 30 5.83 -8.85 0.09
C LEU A 30 5.61 -10.26 -0.44
N TRP A 31 6.53 -11.16 -0.09
CA TRP A 31 6.49 -12.60 -0.37
C TRP A 31 6.86 -13.39 0.88
N HIS A 32 7.83 -12.86 1.64
CA HIS A 32 8.19 -13.30 2.98
C HIS A 32 8.09 -12.09 3.93
N PRO A 33 7.84 -12.28 5.23
CA PRO A 33 7.95 -11.21 6.22
C PRO A 33 9.38 -10.67 6.28
N TYR A 34 9.53 -9.36 6.06
CA TYR A 34 10.78 -8.65 6.28
C TYR A 34 10.68 -7.82 7.56
N GLU A 35 11.53 -8.12 8.54
CA GLU A 35 11.59 -7.40 9.80
C GLU A 35 12.62 -6.27 9.74
N ARG A 36 12.28 -5.10 10.30
CA ARG A 36 13.19 -3.94 10.36
C ARG A 36 14.50 -4.25 11.10
N GLN A 37 14.45 -5.11 12.12
CA GLN A 37 15.62 -5.43 12.95
C GLN A 37 16.59 -6.41 12.26
N SER A 38 16.06 -7.38 11.53
CA SER A 38 16.88 -8.40 10.85
C SER A 38 17.37 -7.92 9.47
N GLN A 39 16.48 -7.31 8.68
CA GLN A 39 16.74 -6.95 7.29
C GLN A 39 16.22 -5.53 6.98
N PRO A 40 16.84 -4.48 7.55
CA PRO A 40 16.34 -3.10 7.43
C PRO A 40 16.25 -2.63 5.98
N GLY A 41 17.21 -2.99 5.13
CA GLY A 41 17.21 -2.61 3.72
C GLY A 41 16.01 -3.18 2.95
N MET A 42 15.76 -4.49 3.08
CA MET A 42 14.64 -5.17 2.42
C MET A 42 13.28 -4.70 2.96
N TYR A 43 13.21 -4.44 4.27
CA TYR A 43 12.05 -3.84 4.90
C TYR A 43 11.71 -2.47 4.27
N TRP A 44 12.68 -1.54 4.21
CA TRP A 44 12.44 -0.21 3.65
C TRP A 44 12.14 -0.25 2.14
N LEU A 45 12.80 -1.13 1.38
CA LEU A 45 12.47 -1.33 -0.04
C LEU A 45 11.01 -1.77 -0.19
N THR A 46 10.58 -2.76 0.61
CA THR A 46 9.21 -3.25 0.60
C THR A 46 8.20 -2.14 0.96
N MET A 47 8.50 -1.34 1.98
CA MET A 47 7.69 -0.18 2.36
C MET A 47 7.57 0.85 1.24
N ILE A 48 8.66 1.15 0.53
CA ILE A 48 8.66 2.07 -0.62
C ILE A 48 7.83 1.50 -1.77
N VAL A 49 7.99 0.22 -2.09
CA VAL A 49 7.20 -0.46 -3.15
C VAL A 49 5.71 -0.36 -2.84
N TRP A 50 5.30 -0.71 -1.63
CA TRP A 50 3.90 -0.60 -1.22
C TRP A 50 3.41 0.85 -1.22
N ALA A 51 4.25 1.81 -0.80
CA ALA A 51 3.90 3.23 -0.85
C ALA A 51 3.68 3.72 -2.28
N LEU A 52 4.49 3.27 -3.24
CA LEU A 52 4.30 3.56 -4.67
C LEU A 52 3.02 2.93 -5.22
N VAL A 53 2.70 1.70 -4.82
CA VAL A 53 1.44 1.04 -5.19
C VAL A 53 0.25 1.83 -4.64
N ALA A 54 0.28 2.20 -3.36
CA ALA A 54 -0.76 3.04 -2.75
C ALA A 54 -0.88 4.40 -3.47
N ALA A 55 0.25 5.07 -3.73
CA ALA A 55 0.27 6.34 -4.46
C ALA A 55 -0.31 6.21 -5.88
N SER A 56 -0.01 5.13 -6.59
CA SER A 56 -0.55 4.89 -7.94
C SER A 56 -2.08 4.79 -7.93
N CYS A 57 -2.67 4.28 -6.85
CA CYS A 57 -4.12 4.23 -6.67
C CYS A 57 -4.77 5.62 -6.54
N PHE A 58 -4.03 6.64 -6.09
CA PHE A 58 -4.50 8.03 -6.03
C PHE A 58 -4.22 8.82 -7.31
N VAL A 59 -3.11 8.52 -8.01
CA VAL A 59 -2.71 9.19 -9.25
C VAL A 59 -3.54 8.68 -10.45
N TYR A 60 -3.78 7.37 -10.51
CA TYR A 60 -4.61 6.72 -11.53
C TYR A 60 -5.76 5.95 -10.86
N PRO A 61 -6.73 6.67 -10.29
CA PRO A 61 -7.83 6.06 -9.53
C PRO A 61 -8.87 5.39 -10.43
N HIS A 62 -8.88 5.74 -11.72
CA HIS A 62 -9.76 5.18 -12.74
C HIS A 62 -9.11 3.96 -13.36
N TRP A 63 -9.32 2.80 -12.77
CA TRP A 63 -8.98 1.54 -13.43
C TRP A 63 -10.05 1.28 -14.50
N PRO A 64 -9.70 0.90 -15.73
CA PRO A 64 -10.65 0.51 -16.75
C PRO A 64 -11.20 -0.89 -16.42
N ILE A 65 -11.80 -1.04 -15.25
CA ILE A 65 -12.72 -2.13 -14.97
C ILE A 65 -14.07 -1.66 -15.52
N ALA A 66 -14.13 -1.49 -16.84
CA ALA A 66 -15.35 -1.27 -17.57
C ALA A 66 -16.04 -2.63 -17.71
N TYR A 67 -17.21 -2.78 -17.10
CA TYR A 67 -18.20 -3.77 -17.49
C TYR A 67 -19.32 -3.04 -18.21
#